data_AF-A0A8R7V3F5-F1
#
_entry.id   AF-A0A8R7V3F5-F1
#
_cell.length_a   1.000
_cell.length_b   1.000
_cell.length_c   1.000
_cell.angle_alpha   90.00
_cell.angle_beta   90.00
_cell.angle_gamma   90.00
#
_symmetry.space_group_name_H-M   'P 1'
#
loop_
_entity.id
_entity.type
_entity.pdbx_description
1 polymer ?
#
loop_
_entity_poly.entity_id
_entity_poly.type
_entity_poly.pdbx_seq_one_letter_code
_entity_poly.pdbx_strand_id
1 'polypeptide(L)'
;MCAVLVVCIDVSTICLVRAYIIKIQYVISTAYVTFMIYYWIKLIEQLLNFSTIQKPNMCRQFSIHGFAAALKPTPFTGTYFKRWQTKTVLWLTVMNVFWVAGVTPTGTIAPEQEKAFREATVVFVGCVLSVIGDKLVDAYLHMRVAKDLWEALESKFGATNAGSEMYIME
;
A
#
# COMPACT_ATOMS: atom_id res chain seq x y z
N MET A 1 -30.16 43.93 75.10
CA MET A 1 -30.17 44.41 73.70
C MET A 1 -28.78 44.36 73.06
N CYS A 2 -27.72 44.91 73.69
CA CYS A 2 -26.37 44.93 73.11
C CYS A 2 -25.75 43.55 72.83
N ALA A 3 -25.89 42.57 73.75
CA ALA A 3 -25.29 41.24 73.56
C ALA A 3 -25.85 40.48 72.33
N VAL A 4 -27.13 40.65 72.02
CA VAL A 4 -27.78 40.03 70.85
C VAL A 4 -27.25 40.64 69.56
N LEU A 5 -27.00 41.95 69.52
CA LEU A 5 -26.45 42.63 68.35
C LEU A 5 -25.00 42.19 68.05
N VAL A 6 -24.17 41.98 69.08
CA VAL A 6 -22.80 41.50 68.93
C VAL A 6 -22.79 40.10 68.30
N VAL A 7 -23.60 39.17 68.83
CA VAL A 7 -23.71 37.81 68.28
C VAL A 7 -24.24 37.82 66.85
N CYS A 8 -25.20 38.68 66.50
CA CYS A 8 -25.69 38.82 65.14
C CYS A 8 -24.62 39.34 64.16
N ILE A 9 -23.76 40.27 64.59
CA ILE A 9 -22.65 40.77 63.78
C ILE A 9 -21.60 39.66 63.56
N ASP A 10 -21.23 38.94 64.61
CA ASP A 10 -20.28 37.82 64.52
C ASP A 10 -20.77 36.71 63.59
N VAL A 11 -22.03 36.31 63.67
CA VAL A 11 -22.62 35.30 62.78
C VAL A 11 -22.69 35.80 61.33
N SER A 12 -23.05 37.07 61.11
CA SER A 12 -23.12 37.66 59.77
C SER A 12 -21.74 37.71 59.10
N THR A 13 -20.69 38.12 59.84
CA THR A 13 -19.32 38.15 59.31
C THR A 13 -18.81 36.75 58.95
N ILE A 14 -19.08 35.73 59.78
CA ILE A 14 -18.71 34.33 59.48
C ILE A 14 -19.42 33.82 58.22
N CYS A 15 -20.70 34.14 58.03
CA CYS A 15 -21.45 33.78 56.84
C CYS A 15 -20.89 34.44 55.57
N LEU A 16 -20.51 35.72 55.63
CA LEU A 16 -19.88 36.44 54.51
C LEU A 16 -18.52 35.84 54.14
N VAL A 17 -17.69 35.53 55.14
CA VAL A 17 -16.37 34.90 54.92
C VAL A 17 -16.53 33.52 54.29
N ARG A 18 -17.47 32.69 54.76
CA ARG A 18 -17.76 31.39 54.14
C ARG A 18 -18.24 31.51 52.69
N ALA A 19 -19.16 32.44 52.41
CA ALA A 19 -19.63 32.67 51.05
C ALA A 19 -18.48 33.11 50.11
N TYR A 20 -17.57 33.95 50.62
CA TYR A 20 -16.40 34.40 49.88
C TYR A 20 -15.40 33.26 49.59
N ILE A 21 -15.13 32.40 50.58
CA ILE A 21 -14.25 31.22 50.42
C ILE A 21 -14.84 30.26 49.37
N ILE A 22 -16.15 29.98 49.43
CA ILE A 22 -16.83 29.11 48.46
C ILE A 22 -16.74 29.71 47.04
N LYS A 23 -16.94 31.02 46.90
CA LYS A 23 -16.80 31.71 45.61
C LYS A 23 -15.37 31.59 45.06
N ILE A 24 -14.35 31.78 45.89
CA ILE A 24 -12.94 31.62 45.47
C ILE A 24 -12.69 30.16 45.05
N GLN A 25 -13.15 29.19 45.83
CA GLN A 25 -12.97 27.78 45.54
C GLN A 25 -13.64 27.38 44.21
N TYR A 26 -14.83 27.93 43.93
CA TYR A 26 -15.53 27.72 42.67
C TYR A 26 -14.75 28.30 41.47
N VAL A 27 -14.20 29.51 41.62
CA VAL A 27 -13.37 30.14 40.58
C VAL A 27 -12.09 29.34 40.32
N ILE A 28 -11.41 28.88 41.37
CA ILE A 28 -10.21 28.03 41.25
C ILE A 28 -10.56 26.70 40.57
N SER A 29 -11.66 26.06 40.97
CA SER A 29 -12.12 24.81 40.37
C SER A 29 -12.45 24.99 38.88
N THR A 30 -13.08 26.10 38.52
CA THR A 30 -13.43 26.40 37.12
C THR A 30 -12.16 26.63 36.29
N ALA A 31 -11.20 27.41 36.81
CA ALA A 31 -9.91 27.63 36.17
C ALA A 31 -9.13 26.32 35.97
N TYR A 32 -9.15 25.43 36.97
CA TYR A 32 -8.52 24.11 36.86
C TYR A 32 -9.17 23.25 35.77
N VAL A 33 -10.50 23.20 35.70
CA VAL A 33 -11.21 22.46 34.64
C VAL A 33 -10.86 23.01 33.25
N THR A 34 -10.85 24.33 33.08
CA THR A 34 -10.46 24.96 31.80
C THR A 34 -9.01 24.62 31.42
N PHE A 35 -8.08 24.65 32.38
CA PHE A 35 -6.70 24.28 32.17
C PHE A 35 -6.59 22.80 31.76
N MET A 36 -7.26 21.89 32.46
CA MET A 36 -7.26 20.47 32.13
C MET A 36 -7.80 20.23 30.70
N ILE A 37 -8.90 20.87 30.31
CA ILE A 37 -9.44 20.77 28.94
C ILE A 37 -8.41 21.28 27.92
N TYR A 38 -7.77 22.42 28.17
CA TYR A 38 -6.74 22.97 27.29
C TYR A 38 -5.56 22.01 27.10
N TYR A 39 -5.05 21.40 28.18
CA TYR A 39 -3.97 20.42 28.11
C TYR A 39 -4.40 19.15 27.36
N TRP A 40 -5.63 18.67 27.59
CA TRP A 40 -6.17 17.52 26.86
C TRP A 40 -6.26 17.79 25.35
N ILE A 41 -6.77 18.94 24.93
CA ILE A 41 -6.83 19.31 23.51
C ILE A 41 -5.43 19.39 22.91
N LYS A 42 -4.49 20.02 23.62
CA LYS A 42 -3.10 20.15 23.18
C LYS A 42 -2.40 18.78 23.08
N LEU A 43 -2.67 17.86 24.01
CA LEU A 43 -2.17 16.49 23.95
C LEU A 43 -2.77 15.72 22.76
N ILE A 44 -4.07 15.89 22.48
CA ILE A 44 -4.71 15.27 21.32
C ILE A 44 -4.12 15.81 20.01
N GLU A 45 -3.88 17.12 19.91
CA GLU A 45 -3.27 17.75 18.72
C GLU A 45 -1.84 17.25 18.49
N GLN A 46 -1.03 17.14 19.55
CA GLN A 46 0.30 16.55 19.45
C GLN A 46 0.25 15.07 19.06
N LEU A 47 -0.69 14.30 19.61
CA LEU A 47 -0.89 12.89 19.26
C LEU A 47 -1.38 12.72 17.81
N LEU A 48 -2.21 13.64 17.30
CA LEU A 48 -2.64 13.68 15.91
C LEU A 48 -1.46 13.95 14.97
N ASN A 49 -0.52 14.82 15.36
CA ASN A 49 0.73 15.06 14.62
C ASN A 49 1.68 13.85 14.62
N PHE A 50 1.72 13.05 15.68
CA PHE A 50 2.44 11.77 15.66
C PHE A 50 1.73 10.74 14.78
N SER A 51 0.38 10.72 14.78
CA SER A 51 -0.45 9.84 13.95
C SER A 51 -0.38 10.19 12.45
N THR A 52 -0.14 11.45 12.07
CA THR A 52 0.09 11.82 10.66
C THR A 52 1.46 11.38 10.12
N ILE A 53 2.42 11.05 11.00
CA ILE A 53 3.70 10.42 10.60
C ILE A 53 3.51 8.90 10.39
N GLN A 54 2.62 8.27 11.16
CA GLN A 54 2.11 6.92 10.86
C GLN A 54 0.77 6.98 10.16
N LYS A 55 0.75 7.43 8.88
CA LYS A 55 -0.36 7.09 7.99
C LYS A 55 -0.72 5.62 8.18
N PRO A 56 -1.99 5.26 8.48
CA PRO A 56 -2.36 3.86 8.43
C PRO A 56 -2.07 3.41 7.00
N ASN A 57 -1.24 2.37 6.88
CA ASN A 57 -0.91 1.64 5.65
C ASN A 57 -2.15 1.03 4.94
N MET A 58 -3.35 1.55 5.19
CA MET A 58 -4.60 1.13 4.57
C MET A 58 -4.87 1.89 3.27
N CYS A 59 -4.30 3.10 3.11
CA CYS A 59 -4.39 3.91 1.88
C CYS A 59 -3.03 4.19 1.23
N ARG A 60 -2.04 3.29 1.39
CA ARG A 60 -0.87 3.28 0.51
C ARG A 60 -1.29 2.65 -0.80
N GLN A 61 -2.03 3.44 -1.59
CA GLN A 61 -2.08 3.49 -3.04
C GLN A 61 -2.19 2.12 -3.75
N PHE A 62 -3.22 1.95 -4.60
CA PHE A 62 -3.10 1.06 -5.78
C PHE A 62 -1.88 1.52 -6.60
N SER A 63 -0.68 1.17 -6.15
CA SER A 63 0.55 1.42 -6.87
C SER A 63 0.59 0.37 -7.97
N ILE A 64 0.94 0.81 -9.17
CA ILE A 64 1.08 -0.09 -10.32
C ILE A 64 2.01 -1.26 -9.97
N HIS A 65 3.05 -1.02 -9.15
CA HIS A 65 3.96 -2.05 -8.63
C HIS A 65 3.29 -3.06 -7.70
N GLY A 66 2.46 -2.62 -6.74
CA GLY A 66 1.73 -3.52 -5.85
C GLY A 66 0.66 -4.33 -6.60
N PHE A 67 0.00 -3.69 -7.56
CA PHE A 67 -0.96 -4.36 -8.45
C PHE A 67 -0.26 -5.38 -9.36
N ALA A 68 0.91 -5.05 -9.92
CA ALA A 68 1.73 -5.98 -10.67
C ALA A 68 2.15 -7.17 -9.82
N ALA A 69 2.57 -6.95 -8.57
CA ALA A 69 2.93 -8.04 -7.66
C ALA A 69 1.76 -8.99 -7.41
N ALA A 70 0.53 -8.47 -7.27
CA ALA A 70 -0.69 -9.26 -7.11
C ALA A 70 -1.09 -10.02 -8.40
N LEU A 71 -0.75 -9.49 -9.57
CA LEU A 71 -1.01 -10.13 -10.86
C LEU A 71 0.03 -11.18 -11.27
N LYS A 72 1.11 -11.34 -10.49
CA LYS A 72 2.17 -12.30 -10.82
C LYS A 72 1.57 -13.71 -10.96
N PRO A 73 1.70 -14.35 -12.13
CA PRO A 73 1.16 -15.68 -12.35
C PRO A 73 1.92 -16.73 -11.54
N THR A 74 1.23 -17.83 -11.22
CA THR A 74 1.87 -19.02 -10.66
C THR A 74 2.88 -19.60 -11.66
N PRO A 75 3.99 -20.22 -11.20
CA PRO A 75 4.97 -20.84 -12.07
C PRO A 75 4.32 -21.80 -13.08
N PHE A 76 4.75 -21.74 -14.34
CA PHE A 76 4.24 -22.59 -15.40
C PHE A 76 4.77 -24.01 -15.27
N THR A 77 3.86 -24.98 -15.13
CA THR A 77 4.18 -26.41 -14.96
C THR A 77 4.16 -27.20 -16.27
N GLY A 78 3.81 -26.58 -17.41
CA GLY A 78 3.72 -27.25 -18.72
C GLY A 78 2.30 -27.52 -19.23
N THR A 79 1.28 -27.38 -18.37
CA THR A 79 -0.15 -27.58 -18.71
C THR A 79 -0.91 -26.25 -18.72
N TYR A 80 -1.99 -26.16 -19.50
CA TYR A 80 -2.84 -24.96 -19.59
C TYR A 80 -2.09 -23.70 -20.03
N PHE A 81 -1.21 -23.83 -21.03
CA PHE A 81 -0.34 -22.73 -21.49
C PHE A 81 -1.11 -21.47 -21.83
N LYS A 82 -2.27 -21.55 -22.51
CA LYS A 82 -3.06 -20.37 -22.86
C LYS A 82 -3.52 -19.57 -21.65
N ARG A 83 -3.97 -20.24 -20.58
CA ARG A 83 -4.37 -19.59 -19.32
C ARG A 83 -3.19 -18.90 -18.65
N TRP A 84 -2.04 -19.57 -18.61
CA TRP A 84 -0.81 -18.97 -18.06
C TRP A 84 -0.34 -17.79 -18.92
N GLN A 85 -0.30 -17.96 -20.24
CA GLN A 85 0.11 -16.96 -21.23
C GLN A 85 -0.71 -15.67 -21.06
N THR A 86 -2.04 -15.76 -20.99
CA THR A 86 -2.91 -14.59 -20.77
C THR A 86 -2.59 -13.85 -19.48
N LYS A 87 -2.39 -14.58 -18.36
CA LYS A 87 -2.02 -13.96 -17.07
C LYS A 87 -0.63 -13.30 -17.13
N THR A 88 0.33 -13.97 -17.77
CA THR A 88 1.70 -13.46 -17.93
C THR A 88 1.75 -12.21 -18.82
N VAL A 89 1.00 -12.18 -19.93
CA VAL A 89 0.89 -11.00 -20.80
C VAL A 89 0.32 -9.81 -20.04
N LEU A 90 -0.77 -10.01 -19.29
CA LEU A 90 -1.36 -8.95 -18.45
C LEU A 90 -0.35 -8.43 -17.43
N TRP A 91 0.33 -9.32 -16.73
CA TRP A 91 1.35 -8.98 -15.74
C TRP A 91 2.52 -8.18 -16.34
N LEU A 92 3.08 -8.63 -17.46
CA LEU A 92 4.19 -7.95 -18.17
C LEU A 92 3.78 -6.60 -18.76
N THR A 93 2.50 -6.45 -19.13
CA THR A 93 1.95 -5.18 -19.62
C THR A 93 1.86 -4.16 -18.49
N VAL A 94 1.42 -4.58 -17.29
CA VAL A 94 1.39 -3.72 -16.10
C VAL A 94 2.80 -3.33 -15.67
N MET A 95 3.79 -4.22 -15.85
CA MET A 95 5.21 -3.92 -15.64
C MET A 95 5.83 -3.03 -16.74
N ASN A 96 5.09 -2.69 -17.79
CA ASN A 96 5.53 -1.90 -18.95
C ASN A 96 6.75 -2.48 -19.69
N VAL A 97 6.83 -3.81 -19.80
CA VAL A 97 7.93 -4.51 -20.49
C VAL A 97 7.47 -5.42 -21.63
N PHE A 98 6.19 -5.70 -21.76
CA PHE A 98 5.70 -6.65 -22.79
C PHE A 98 6.03 -6.21 -24.23
N TRP A 99 6.13 -4.90 -24.49
CA TRP A 99 6.43 -4.36 -25.82
C TRP A 99 7.75 -4.88 -26.42
N VAL A 100 8.73 -5.28 -25.59
CA VAL A 100 10.01 -5.82 -26.08
C VAL A 100 9.89 -7.19 -26.76
N ALA A 101 8.81 -7.94 -26.49
CA ALA A 101 8.57 -9.23 -27.13
C ALA A 101 8.16 -9.10 -28.61
N GLY A 102 7.60 -7.94 -29.01
CA GLY A 102 7.16 -7.69 -30.39
C GLY A 102 8.22 -7.05 -31.29
N VAL A 103 9.31 -6.53 -30.71
CA VAL A 103 10.32 -5.79 -31.46
C VAL A 103 11.41 -6.74 -31.94
N THR A 104 11.69 -6.71 -33.24
CA THR A 104 12.84 -7.43 -33.82
C THR A 104 14.12 -6.63 -33.55
N PRO A 105 15.18 -7.22 -32.96
CA PRO A 105 16.43 -6.51 -32.63
C PRO A 105 17.14 -5.88 -33.84
N THR A 106 16.81 -6.33 -35.05
CA THR A 106 17.66 -6.16 -36.24
C THR A 106 17.38 -4.89 -37.06
N GLY A 107 16.37 -4.05 -36.78
CA GLY A 107 16.12 -2.97 -37.76
C GLY A 107 15.18 -1.80 -37.49
N THR A 108 14.79 -1.46 -36.26
CA THR A 108 13.80 -0.36 -36.11
C THR A 108 13.90 0.47 -34.83
N ILE A 109 14.89 0.21 -33.97
CA ILE A 109 15.00 0.96 -32.71
C ILE A 109 15.87 2.19 -32.96
N ALA A 110 15.30 3.37 -32.75
CA ALA A 110 16.06 4.61 -32.76
C ALA A 110 17.19 4.53 -31.71
N PRO A 111 18.38 5.10 -31.97
CA PRO A 111 19.53 4.99 -31.05
C PRO A 111 19.20 5.51 -29.64
N GLU A 112 18.29 6.48 -29.53
CA GLU A 112 17.81 7.02 -28.24
C GLU A 112 17.00 6.00 -27.42
N GLN A 113 16.30 5.07 -28.08
CA GLN A 113 15.44 4.06 -27.45
C GLN A 113 16.16 2.72 -27.20
N GLU A 114 17.36 2.54 -27.74
CA GLU A 114 18.12 1.30 -27.62
C GLU A 114 18.45 0.96 -26.16
N LYS A 115 18.81 1.97 -25.36
CA LYS A 115 19.07 1.80 -23.93
C LYS A 115 17.82 1.32 -23.19
N ALA A 116 16.69 1.98 -23.40
CA ALA A 116 15.41 1.60 -22.78
C ALA A 116 14.96 0.19 -23.19
N PHE A 117 15.20 -0.18 -24.46
CA PHE A 117 14.93 -1.54 -24.95
C PHE A 117 15.81 -2.60 -24.28
N ARG A 118 17.12 -2.35 -24.14
CA ARG A 118 18.04 -3.26 -23.44
C ARG A 118 17.62 -3.46 -21.98
N GLU A 119 17.32 -2.36 -21.27
CA GLU A 119 16.88 -2.42 -19.87
C GLU A 119 15.55 -3.18 -19.73
N ALA A 120 14.56 -2.88 -20.58
CA ALA A 120 13.27 -3.56 -20.58
C ALA A 120 13.38 -5.05 -20.98
N THR A 121 14.31 -5.40 -21.86
CA THR A 121 14.58 -6.80 -22.25
C THR A 121 15.13 -7.61 -21.09
N VAL A 122 16.07 -7.05 -20.30
CA VAL A 122 16.60 -7.72 -19.11
C VAL A 122 15.49 -7.97 -18.09
N VAL A 123 14.64 -6.96 -17.84
CA VAL A 123 13.49 -7.11 -16.94
C VAL A 123 12.50 -8.13 -17.47
N PHE A 124 12.16 -8.10 -18.76
CA PHE A 124 11.27 -9.07 -19.39
C PHE A 124 11.78 -10.51 -19.22
N VAL A 125 13.03 -10.76 -19.58
CA VAL A 125 13.64 -12.10 -19.49
C VAL A 125 13.63 -12.57 -18.03
N GLY A 126 14.04 -11.72 -17.09
CA GLY A 126 14.00 -12.04 -15.66
C GLY A 126 12.59 -12.33 -15.15
N CYS A 127 11.60 -11.52 -15.56
CA CYS A 127 10.19 -11.73 -15.22
C CYS A 127 9.68 -13.07 -15.73
N VAL A 128 9.87 -13.38 -17.01
CA VAL A 128 9.43 -14.64 -17.64
C VAL A 128 10.11 -15.85 -16.98
N LEU A 129 11.43 -15.80 -16.78
CA LEU A 129 12.17 -16.87 -16.09
C LEU A 129 11.66 -17.09 -14.65
N SER A 130 11.19 -16.03 -13.97
CA SER A 130 10.64 -16.14 -12.61
C SER A 130 9.24 -16.75 -12.51
N VAL A 131 8.56 -16.93 -13.65
CA VAL A 131 7.18 -17.45 -13.72
C VAL A 131 7.07 -18.71 -14.57
N ILE A 132 8.19 -19.27 -15.03
CA ILE A 132 8.26 -20.63 -15.57
C ILE A 132 8.78 -21.57 -14.49
N GLY A 133 8.33 -22.83 -14.47
CA GLY A 133 8.79 -23.80 -13.48
C GLY A 133 10.26 -24.19 -13.68
N ASP A 134 10.94 -24.58 -12.60
CA ASP A 134 12.39 -24.84 -12.55
C ASP A 134 12.88 -25.76 -13.68
N LYS A 135 12.11 -26.81 -14.00
CA LYS A 135 12.42 -27.76 -15.09
C LYS A 135 12.51 -27.12 -16.48
N LEU A 136 11.86 -25.98 -16.67
CA LEU A 136 11.88 -25.21 -17.92
C LEU A 136 12.91 -24.10 -17.87
N VAL A 137 13.21 -23.54 -16.69
CA VAL A 137 14.19 -22.46 -16.53
C VAL A 137 15.52 -22.84 -17.15
N ASP A 138 16.04 -24.03 -16.84
CA ASP A 138 17.34 -24.51 -17.36
C ASP A 138 17.38 -24.55 -18.90
N ALA A 139 16.24 -24.88 -19.53
CA ALA A 139 16.13 -24.94 -20.98
C ALA A 139 16.08 -23.55 -21.65
N TYR A 140 15.69 -22.50 -20.94
CA TYR A 140 15.51 -21.16 -21.49
C TYR A 140 16.49 -20.12 -20.93
N LEU A 141 17.29 -20.47 -19.92
CA LEU A 141 18.24 -19.57 -19.23
C LEU A 141 19.26 -18.92 -20.18
N HIS A 142 19.61 -19.60 -21.27
CA HIS A 142 20.58 -19.12 -22.25
C HIS A 142 20.00 -18.06 -23.22
N MET A 143 18.67 -17.91 -23.27
CA MET A 143 18.02 -16.95 -24.15
C MET A 143 18.06 -15.55 -23.54
N ARG A 144 18.79 -14.64 -24.19
CA ARG A 144 18.92 -13.24 -23.76
C ARG A 144 18.05 -12.26 -24.56
N VAL A 145 17.35 -12.76 -25.56
CA VAL A 145 16.46 -11.98 -26.43
C VAL A 145 15.02 -12.25 -26.00
N ALA A 146 14.31 -11.19 -25.62
CA ALA A 146 12.92 -11.30 -25.14
C ALA A 146 11.98 -11.91 -26.19
N LYS A 147 12.13 -11.48 -27.45
CA LYS A 147 11.36 -11.99 -28.59
C LYS A 147 11.57 -13.49 -28.77
N ASP A 148 12.83 -13.92 -28.92
CA ASP A 148 13.18 -15.33 -29.13
C ASP A 148 12.68 -16.21 -27.98
N LEU A 149 12.80 -15.74 -26.73
CA LEU A 149 12.29 -16.43 -25.55
C LEU A 149 10.77 -16.61 -25.63
N TRP A 150 10.04 -15.54 -25.96
CA TRP A 150 8.58 -15.57 -26.04
C TRP A 150 8.08 -16.45 -27.18
N GLU A 151 8.67 -16.32 -28.37
CA GLU A 151 8.34 -17.14 -29.54
C GLU A 151 8.66 -18.62 -29.32
N ALA A 152 9.76 -18.94 -28.63
CA ALA A 152 10.11 -20.33 -28.31
C ALA A 152 9.10 -20.97 -27.33
N LEU A 153 8.58 -20.20 -26.38
CA LEU A 153 7.50 -20.65 -25.48
C LEU A 153 6.19 -20.86 -26.25
N GLU A 154 5.83 -19.93 -27.12
CA GLU A 154 4.61 -20.02 -27.92
C GLU A 154 4.67 -21.15 -28.95
N SER A 155 5.82 -21.37 -29.59
CA SER A 155 6.03 -22.48 -30.52
C SER A 155 5.88 -23.84 -29.83
N LYS A 156 6.45 -24.00 -28.62
CA LYS A 156 6.49 -25.28 -27.92
C LYS A 156 5.18 -25.63 -27.22
N PHE A 157 4.48 -24.64 -26.67
CA PHE A 157 3.30 -24.86 -25.82
C PHE A 157 2.01 -24.21 -26.33
N GLY A 158 2.09 -23.34 -27.35
CA GLY A 158 0.94 -22.61 -27.89
C GLY A 158 -0.10 -23.49 -28.57
N ALA A 159 0.33 -24.60 -29.17
CA ALA A 159 -0.55 -25.55 -29.85
C ALA A 159 -1.17 -26.62 -28.92
N THR A 160 -0.54 -26.88 -27.78
CA THR A 160 -0.90 -28.00 -26.88
C THR A 160 -2.27 -27.84 -26.22
N ASN A 161 -2.79 -26.62 -26.14
CA ASN A 161 -4.05 -26.31 -25.46
C ASN A 161 -5.28 -26.28 -26.37
N ALA A 162 -5.14 -26.55 -27.67
CA ALA A 162 -6.28 -26.60 -28.59
C ALA A 162 -7.21 -27.82 -28.36
N GLY A 163 -6.86 -28.74 -27.45
CA GLY A 163 -7.61 -29.99 -27.22
C GLY A 163 -8.12 -30.23 -25.80
N SER A 164 -7.88 -29.36 -24.81
CA SER A 164 -8.20 -29.66 -23.40
C SER A 164 -9.31 -28.81 -22.77
N GLU A 165 -10.13 -28.13 -23.58
CA GLU A 165 -11.30 -27.36 -23.12
C GLU A 165 -12.61 -28.16 -23.16
N MET A 166 -12.57 -29.48 -22.91
CA MET A 166 -13.77 -30.18 -22.49
C MET A 166 -13.88 -30.12 -20.97
N TYR A 167 -14.70 -29.16 -20.53
CA TYR A 167 -15.42 -29.09 -19.26
C TYR A 167 -15.16 -30.23 -18.26
N ILE A 168 -14.55 -29.89 -17.13
CA ILE A 168 -14.91 -30.52 -15.86
C ILE A 168 -15.39 -29.38 -14.97
N MET A 169 -16.70 -29.19 -14.95
CA MET A 169 -17.39 -28.53 -13.86
C MET A 169 -17.65 -29.62 -12.82
N GLU A 170 -17.03 -29.46 -11.66
CA GLU A 170 -17.52 -30.10 -10.43
C GLU A 170 -18.26 -29.04 -9.62
#